data_AF-A0A3M1GG76-F1
#
_entry.id   AF-A0A3M1GG76-F1
#
_cell.length_a   1.000
_cell.length_b   1.000
_cell.length_c   1.000
_cell.angle_alpha   90.00
_cell.angle_beta   90.00
_cell.angle_gamma   90.00
#
_symmetry.space_group_name_H-M   'P 1'
#
loop_
_entity.id
_entity.type
_entity.pdbx_description
1 polymer ?
#
loop_
_entity_poly.entity_id
_entity_poly.type
_entity_poly.pdbx_seq_one_letter_code
_entity_poly.pdbx_strand_id
1 'polypeptide(L)'
;MSVITRARVFVEMEFSDRQCLVEALRETGCVFKEQGNIIDVSTPEAGFRLRQGPDGWKAEFTVQKWDGIETPESKTNRQAIMKLLTNLQDAYQKALQEKIERLRREQLKRACDEEAQRLMTTEQKEKEEAELAIKRRQLERTLRKIKRQKQKEIEKRLNEIKSKAKKLGYQVQEEEAGSERRLVLIKSRQ
;
A
#
# COMPACT_ATOMS: atom_id res chain seq x y z
N MET A 1 48.13 -25.97 48.65
CA MET A 1 48.02 -25.89 47.18
C MET A 1 46.77 -25.09 46.88
N SER A 2 46.90 -23.89 46.31
CA SER A 2 45.74 -23.09 45.91
C SER A 2 45.15 -23.62 44.60
N VAL A 3 43.83 -23.69 44.51
CA VAL A 3 43.14 -24.23 43.33
C VAL A 3 42.64 -23.08 42.46
N ILE A 4 43.09 -23.04 41.21
CA ILE A 4 42.53 -22.12 40.21
C ILE A 4 41.29 -22.77 39.62
N THR A 5 40.14 -22.13 39.79
CA THR A 5 38.88 -22.55 39.18
C THR A 5 38.41 -21.53 38.15
N ARG A 6 37.83 -22.00 37.04
CA ARG A 6 37.21 -21.16 36.01
C ARG A 6 35.70 -21.29 36.14
N ALA A 7 35.01 -20.19 36.42
CA ALA A 7 33.57 -20.15 36.51
C ALA A 7 32.99 -19.41 35.29
N ARG A 8 31.93 -19.97 34.70
CA ARG A 8 31.19 -19.29 33.64
C ARG A 8 30.14 -18.38 34.27
N VAL A 9 30.05 -17.17 33.75
CA VAL A 9 29.06 -16.16 34.14
C VAL A 9 28.13 -15.97 32.96
N PHE A 10 26.84 -16.03 33.24
CA PHE A 10 25.78 -15.76 32.27
C PHE A 10 25.08 -14.46 32.67
N VAL A 11 24.93 -13.57 31.71
CA VAL A 11 24.17 -12.33 31.85
C VAL A 11 23.02 -12.40 30.86
N GLU A 12 21.80 -12.36 31.40
CA GLU A 12 20.61 -12.32 30.56
C GLU A 12 20.44 -10.92 29.98
N MET A 13 20.25 -10.86 28.67
CA MET A 13 20.00 -9.62 27.95
C MET A 13 18.84 -9.83 26.98
N GLU A 14 18.01 -8.81 26.84
CA GLU A 14 16.81 -8.86 26.00
C GLU A 14 17.12 -8.35 24.59
N PHE A 15 18.04 -9.03 23.90
CA PHE A 15 18.20 -8.81 22.46
C PHE A 15 17.33 -9.83 21.72
N SER A 16 16.34 -9.35 20.97
CA SER A 16 15.42 -10.17 20.19
C SER A 16 15.71 -10.12 18.70
N ASP A 17 16.15 -8.97 18.20
CA ASP A 17 16.44 -8.75 16.79
C ASP A 17 17.94 -8.84 16.50
N ARG A 18 18.32 -9.87 15.73
CA ARG A 18 19.73 -10.09 15.36
C ARG A 18 20.33 -8.92 14.57
N GLN A 19 19.56 -8.30 13.66
CA GLN A 19 20.10 -7.22 12.84
C GLN A 19 20.41 -6.00 13.69
N CYS A 20 19.48 -5.61 14.58
CA CYS A 20 19.71 -4.50 15.51
C CYS A 20 20.88 -4.81 16.46
N LEU A 21 21.04 -6.06 16.90
CA LEU A 21 22.18 -6.47 17.72
C LEU A 21 23.53 -6.33 16.98
N VAL A 22 23.59 -6.75 15.73
CA VAL A 22 24.80 -6.61 14.90
C VAL A 22 25.11 -5.15 14.60
N GLU A 23 24.10 -4.32 14.35
CA GLU A 23 24.25 -2.87 14.20
C GLU A 23 24.78 -2.22 15.48
N ALA A 24 24.23 -2.59 16.63
CA ALA A 24 24.69 -2.11 17.93
C ALA A 24 26.15 -2.53 18.23
N LEU A 25 26.53 -3.76 17.87
CA LEU A 25 27.92 -4.22 18.01
C LEU A 25 28.89 -3.40 17.12
N ARG A 26 28.45 -3.00 15.92
CA ARG A 26 29.24 -2.12 15.05
C ARG A 26 29.34 -0.70 15.62
N GLU A 27 28.25 -0.13 16.11
CA GLU A 27 28.22 1.22 16.70
C GLU A 27 29.10 1.32 17.94
N THR A 28 29.13 0.27 18.76
CA THR A 28 30.00 0.18 19.94
C THR A 28 31.48 -0.08 19.61
N GLY A 29 31.83 -0.27 18.33
CA GLY A 29 33.21 -0.52 17.89
C GLY A 29 33.75 -1.90 18.28
N CYS A 30 32.87 -2.86 18.57
CA CYS A 30 33.27 -4.21 18.95
C CYS A 30 33.81 -4.99 17.74
N VAL A 31 34.86 -5.79 17.95
CA VAL A 31 35.27 -6.80 16.98
C VAL A 31 34.49 -8.08 17.28
N PHE A 32 33.76 -8.60 16.30
CA PHE A 32 32.95 -9.80 16.51
C PHE A 32 32.96 -10.74 15.32
N LYS A 33 32.69 -12.01 15.59
CA LYS A 33 32.53 -13.07 14.59
C LYS A 33 31.20 -13.78 14.79
N GLU A 34 30.38 -13.78 13.75
CA GLU A 34 29.09 -14.46 13.74
C GLU A 34 29.25 -15.92 13.31
N GLN A 35 28.64 -16.85 14.06
CA GLN A 35 28.63 -18.29 13.78
C GLN A 35 27.27 -18.89 14.14
N GLY A 36 26.35 -18.94 13.18
CA GLY A 36 25.00 -19.44 13.42
C GLY A 36 24.31 -18.68 14.56
N ASN A 37 23.98 -19.37 15.65
CA ASN A 37 23.31 -18.82 16.83
C ASN A 37 24.27 -18.24 17.87
N ILE A 38 25.52 -18.01 17.49
CA ILE A 38 26.59 -17.53 18.37
C ILE A 38 27.24 -16.30 17.75
N ILE A 39 27.53 -15.30 18.58
CA ILE A 39 28.37 -14.16 18.21
C ILE A 39 29.49 -14.08 19.25
N ASP A 40 30.71 -14.36 18.80
CA ASP A 40 31.90 -14.19 19.63
C ASP A 40 32.35 -12.73 19.54
N VAL A 41 32.37 -12.03 20.67
CA VAL A 41 32.78 -10.62 20.76
C VAL A 41 34.13 -10.54 21.47
N SER A 42 35.08 -9.84 20.86
CA SER A 42 36.42 -9.64 21.38
C SER A 42 36.71 -8.15 21.52
N THR A 43 37.26 -7.78 22.65
CA THR A 43 37.85 -6.46 22.91
C THR A 43 39.31 -6.63 23.31
N PRO A 44 40.11 -5.55 23.29
CA PRO A 44 41.49 -5.59 23.76
C PRO A 44 41.63 -6.06 25.22
N GLU A 45 40.59 -5.82 26.04
CA GLU A 45 40.61 -6.10 27.48
C GLU A 45 39.94 -7.42 27.84
N ALA A 46 38.94 -7.87 27.06
CA ALA A 46 38.15 -9.05 27.40
C ALA A 46 37.40 -9.64 26.19
N GLY A 47 36.84 -10.83 26.35
CA GLY A 47 35.95 -11.46 25.35
C GLY A 47 34.72 -12.05 26.00
N PHE A 48 33.60 -11.98 25.31
CA PHE A 48 32.35 -12.61 25.71
C PHE A 48 31.63 -13.18 24.49
N ARG A 49 30.72 -14.12 24.75
CA ARG A 49 29.96 -14.81 23.72
C ARG A 49 28.49 -14.48 23.89
N LEU A 50 27.84 -14.01 22.84
CA LEU A 50 26.39 -13.93 22.79
C LEU A 50 25.85 -15.22 22.18
N ARG A 51 24.93 -15.89 22.87
CA ARG A 51 24.26 -17.10 22.40
C ARG A 51 22.76 -16.84 22.27
N GLN A 52 22.20 -17.12 21.10
CA GLN A 52 20.77 -17.05 20.87
C GLN A 52 20.07 -18.23 21.56
N GLY A 53 19.18 -17.89 22.48
CA GLY A 53 18.23 -18.80 23.12
C GLY A 53 16.79 -18.55 22.63
N PRO A 54 15.81 -19.31 23.14
CA PRO A 54 14.40 -19.14 22.79
C PRO A 54 13.86 -17.75 23.15
N ASP A 55 14.35 -17.17 24.24
CA ASP A 55 13.87 -15.89 24.78
C ASP A 55 14.75 -14.69 24.38
N GLY A 56 15.74 -14.89 23.51
CA GLY A 56 16.68 -13.84 23.07
C GLY A 56 18.15 -14.21 23.24
N TRP A 57 19.04 -13.24 23.07
CA TRP A 57 20.50 -13.47 23.17
C TRP A 57 21.02 -13.29 24.60
N LYS A 58 21.73 -14.29 25.11
CA LYS A 58 22.38 -14.24 26.43
C LYS A 58 23.89 -14.07 26.29
N ALA A 59 24.51 -13.25 27.14
CA ALA A 59 25.96 -13.09 27.19
C ALA A 59 26.59 -14.11 28.13
N GLU A 60 27.66 -14.77 27.68
CA GLU A 60 28.44 -15.77 28.39
C GLU A 60 29.91 -15.34 28.41
N PHE A 61 30.55 -15.30 29.58
CA PHE A 61 31.99 -15.10 29.73
C PHE A 61 32.56 -15.90 30.90
N THR A 62 33.89 -16.02 30.98
CA THR A 62 34.56 -16.82 32.02
C THR A 62 35.33 -15.93 32.98
N VAL A 63 35.19 -16.18 34.28
CA VAL A 63 35.98 -15.54 35.35
C VAL A 63 36.87 -16.56 36.04
N GLN A 64 38.09 -16.17 36.42
CA GLN A 64 39.01 -17.01 37.18
C GLN A 64 38.91 -16.71 38.67
N LYS A 65 38.91 -17.77 39.48
CA LYS A 65 38.86 -17.70 40.94
C LYS A 65 40.02 -18.47 41.56
N TRP A 66 40.64 -17.89 42.57
CA TRP A 66 41.61 -18.53 43.46
C TRP A 66 40.95 -18.80 44.79
N ASP A 67 40.87 -20.07 45.18
CA ASP A 67 40.25 -20.50 46.43
C ASP A 67 38.82 -19.91 46.63
N GLY A 68 38.07 -19.82 45.52
CA GLY A 68 36.69 -19.29 45.47
C GLY A 68 36.59 -17.77 45.29
N ILE A 69 37.69 -17.02 45.40
CA ILE A 69 37.73 -15.56 45.26
C ILE A 69 38.15 -15.18 43.84
N GLU A 70 37.38 -14.32 43.19
CA GLU A 70 37.69 -13.80 41.85
C GLU A 70 39.04 -13.05 41.84
N THR A 71 39.92 -13.39 40.88
CA THR A 71 41.23 -12.75 40.76
C THR A 71 41.07 -11.25 40.42
N PRO A 72 42.02 -10.38 40.81
CA PRO A 72 41.95 -8.96 40.47
C PRO A 72 41.77 -8.71 38.97
N GLU A 73 42.48 -9.46 38.14
CA GLU A 73 42.35 -9.43 36.68
C GLU A 73 40.93 -9.81 36.22
N SER A 74 40.36 -10.89 36.79
CA SER A 74 39.00 -11.31 36.44
C SER A 74 37.94 -10.29 36.86
N LYS A 75 38.13 -9.62 38.01
CA LYS A 75 37.24 -8.54 38.45
C LYS A 75 37.26 -7.36 37.47
N THR A 76 38.45 -6.94 37.04
CA THR A 76 38.61 -5.88 36.03
C THR A 76 37.97 -6.27 34.71
N ASN A 77 38.23 -7.49 34.22
CA ASN A 77 37.66 -7.99 32.97
C ASN A 77 36.13 -8.06 33.05
N ARG A 78 35.58 -8.52 34.17
CA ARG A 78 34.14 -8.53 34.41
C ARG A 78 33.56 -7.12 34.38
N GLN A 79 34.19 -6.14 35.05
CA GLN A 79 33.72 -4.75 35.02
C GLN A 79 33.74 -4.16 33.61
N ALA A 80 34.80 -4.43 32.82
CA ALA A 80 34.90 -4.01 31.43
C ALA A 80 33.80 -4.64 30.56
N ILE A 81 33.56 -5.95 30.68
CA ILE A 81 32.48 -6.64 29.97
C ILE A 81 31.12 -6.06 30.37
N MET A 82 30.84 -5.88 31.66
CA MET A 82 29.55 -5.36 32.12
C MET A 82 29.29 -3.95 31.57
N LYS A 83 30.29 -3.06 31.61
CA LYS A 83 30.18 -1.71 31.03
C LYS A 83 29.89 -1.76 29.53
N LEU A 84 30.56 -2.66 28.81
CA LEU A 84 30.34 -2.82 27.38
C LEU A 84 28.95 -3.39 27.08
N LEU A 85 28.47 -4.37 27.86
CA LEU A 85 27.11 -4.90 27.72
C LEU A 85 26.05 -3.81 27.94
N THR A 86 26.26 -2.89 28.89
CA THR A 86 25.37 -1.73 29.06
C THR A 86 25.39 -0.81 27.83
N ASN A 87 26.57 -0.44 27.32
CA ASN A 87 26.66 0.39 26.12
C ASN A 87 26.03 -0.30 24.89
N LEU A 88 26.19 -1.62 24.80
CA LEU A 88 25.58 -2.43 23.76
C LEU A 88 24.06 -2.46 23.86
N GLN A 89 23.51 -2.47 25.08
CA GLN A 89 22.08 -2.38 25.32
C GLN A 89 21.51 -1.05 24.83
N ASP A 90 22.17 0.06 25.13
CA ASP A 90 21.72 1.39 24.71
C ASP A 90 21.77 1.53 23.19
N ALA A 91 22.88 1.11 22.57
CA ALA A 91 23.02 1.10 21.10
C ALA A 91 21.96 0.20 20.43
N TYR A 92 21.65 -0.96 21.03
CA TYR A 92 20.59 -1.83 20.54
C TYR A 92 19.22 -1.19 20.61
N GLN A 93 18.88 -0.54 21.73
CA GLN A 93 17.59 0.14 21.87
C GLN A 93 17.44 1.26 20.83
N LYS A 94 18.51 2.01 20.57
CA LYS A 94 18.55 3.03 19.53
C LYS A 94 18.32 2.43 18.14
N ALA A 95 19.08 1.38 17.77
CA ALA A 95 18.91 0.70 16.48
C ALA A 95 17.49 0.12 16.31
N LEU A 96 16.91 -0.43 17.38
CA LEU A 96 15.55 -0.95 17.38
C LEU A 96 14.52 0.17 17.17
N GLN A 97 14.68 1.32 17.84
CA GLN A 97 13.81 2.48 17.64
C GLN A 97 13.89 3.01 16.22
N GLU A 98 15.09 3.16 15.67
CA GLU A 98 15.29 3.60 14.27
C GLU A 98 14.62 2.64 13.28
N LYS A 99 14.75 1.33 13.50
CA LYS A 99 14.06 0.31 12.69
C LYS A 99 12.55 0.44 12.76
N ILE A 100 12.00 0.62 13.96
CA ILE A 100 10.55 0.81 14.17
C ILE A 100 10.06 2.08 13.48
N GLU A 101 10.79 3.19 13.60
CA GLU A 101 10.45 4.43 12.92
C GLU A 101 10.47 4.30 11.41
N ARG A 102 11.49 3.65 10.84
CA ARG A 102 11.57 3.40 9.41
C ARG A 102 10.35 2.62 8.92
N LEU A 103 10.00 1.54 9.62
CA LEU A 103 8.81 0.74 9.30
C LEU A 103 7.52 1.55 9.38
N ARG A 104 7.37 2.42 10.38
CA ARG A 104 6.21 3.33 10.51
C ARG A 104 6.13 4.30 9.34
N ARG A 105 7.25 4.92 8.95
CA ARG A 105 7.30 5.86 7.81
C ARG A 105 6.98 5.15 6.50
N GLU A 106 7.46 3.93 6.30
CA GLU A 106 7.13 3.12 5.12
C GLU A 106 5.65 2.76 5.07
N GLN A 107 5.03 2.39 6.20
CA GLN A 107 3.59 2.12 6.27
C GLN A 107 2.75 3.36 5.97
N LEU A 108 3.11 4.51 6.56
CA LEU A 108 2.43 5.78 6.29
C LEU A 108 2.54 6.18 4.82
N LYS A 109 3.73 6.04 4.22
CA LYS A 109 3.93 6.35 2.81
C LYS A 109 3.04 5.48 1.91
N ARG A 110 2.96 4.17 2.18
CA ARG A 110 2.07 3.27 1.44
C ARG A 110 0.60 3.67 1.57
N ALA A 111 0.15 4.02 2.78
CA ALA A 111 -1.21 4.49 3.00
C ALA A 111 -1.52 5.77 2.22
N CYS A 112 -0.62 6.76 2.23
CA CYS A 112 -0.79 7.99 1.45
C CYS A 112 -0.78 7.74 -0.06
N ASP A 113 0.11 6.86 -0.54
CA ASP A 113 0.18 6.51 -1.96
C ASP A 113 -1.11 5.79 -2.42
N GLU A 114 -1.68 4.92 -1.59
CA GLU A 114 -2.97 4.26 -1.84
C GLU A 114 -4.15 5.24 -1.85
N GLU A 115 -4.19 6.19 -0.91
CA GLU A 115 -5.22 7.24 -0.90
C GLU A 115 -5.11 8.17 -2.12
N ALA A 116 -3.91 8.57 -2.51
CA ALA A 116 -3.67 9.36 -3.71
C ALA A 116 -4.13 8.63 -4.99
N GLN A 117 -3.87 7.32 -5.08
CA GLN A 117 -4.38 6.50 -6.18
C GLN A 117 -5.90 6.43 -6.20
N ARG A 118 -6.55 6.26 -5.04
CA ARG A 118 -8.02 6.27 -4.95
C ARG A 118 -8.59 7.59 -5.46
N LEU A 119 -8.05 8.73 -5.02
CA LEU A 119 -8.49 10.05 -5.47
C LEU A 119 -8.32 10.26 -6.98
N MET A 120 -7.18 9.84 -7.53
CA MET A 120 -6.94 9.90 -8.98
C MET A 120 -7.98 9.07 -9.76
N THR A 121 -8.31 7.87 -9.29
CA THR A 121 -9.33 7.03 -9.95
C THR A 121 -10.74 7.61 -9.84
N THR A 122 -11.08 8.30 -8.75
CA THR A 122 -12.38 8.97 -8.62
C THR A 122 -12.49 10.17 -9.55
N GLU A 123 -11.46 11.01 -9.64
CA GLU A 123 -11.45 12.16 -10.56
C GLU A 123 -11.54 11.72 -12.03
N GLN A 124 -10.87 10.63 -12.40
CA GLN A 124 -10.98 10.07 -13.75
C GLN A 124 -12.39 9.58 -14.05
N LYS A 125 -13.03 8.85 -13.12
CA LYS A 125 -14.42 8.41 -13.27
C LYS A 125 -15.39 9.58 -13.40
N GLU A 126 -15.22 10.63 -12.61
CA GLU A 126 -16.07 11.84 -12.71
C GLU A 126 -15.92 12.54 -14.07
N LYS A 127 -14.68 12.62 -14.59
CA LYS A 127 -14.43 13.18 -15.95
C LYS A 127 -15.09 12.32 -17.03
N GLU A 128 -14.93 11.01 -16.97
CA GLU A 128 -15.56 10.09 -17.92
C GLU A 128 -17.09 10.16 -17.87
N GLU A 129 -17.67 10.26 -16.67
CA GLU A 129 -19.12 10.41 -16.50
C GLU A 129 -19.63 11.75 -17.05
N ALA A 130 -18.90 12.85 -16.81
CA ALA A 130 -19.22 14.15 -17.37
C ALA A 130 -19.17 14.15 -18.91
N GLU A 131 -18.15 13.52 -19.51
CA GLU A 131 -18.06 13.36 -20.97
C GLU A 131 -19.23 12.54 -21.53
N LEU A 132 -19.57 11.43 -20.88
CA LEU A 132 -20.71 10.60 -21.25
C LEU A 132 -22.02 11.38 -21.19
N ALA A 133 -22.22 12.21 -20.16
CA ALA A 133 -23.38 13.07 -20.04
C ALA A 133 -23.47 14.09 -21.19
N ILE A 134 -22.34 14.70 -21.59
CA ILE A 134 -22.29 15.63 -22.73
C ILE A 134 -22.64 14.89 -24.03
N LYS A 135 -22.04 13.72 -24.28
CA LYS A 135 -22.32 12.90 -25.48
C LYS A 135 -23.79 12.49 -25.54
N ARG A 136 -24.40 12.07 -24.42
CA ARG A 136 -25.84 11.76 -24.32
C ARG A 136 -26.71 12.96 -24.66
N ARG A 137 -26.41 14.14 -24.11
CA ARG A 137 -27.14 15.39 -24.42
C ARG A 137 -27.02 15.78 -25.89
N GLN A 138 -25.85 15.61 -26.49
CA GLN A 138 -25.65 15.86 -27.93
C GLN A 138 -26.46 14.88 -28.79
N LEU A 139 -26.42 13.58 -28.45
CA LEU A 139 -27.20 12.56 -29.14
C LEU A 139 -28.70 12.87 -29.10
N GLU A 140 -29.24 13.21 -27.92
CA GLU A 140 -30.65 13.58 -27.78
C GLU A 140 -31.02 14.80 -28.63
N ARG A 141 -30.17 15.83 -28.66
CA ARG A 141 -30.40 17.02 -29.50
C ARG A 141 -30.44 16.64 -30.98
N THR A 142 -29.53 15.78 -31.42
CA THR A 142 -29.48 15.29 -32.81
C THR A 142 -30.71 14.46 -33.14
N LEU A 143 -31.13 13.53 -32.27
CA LEU A 143 -32.35 12.74 -32.46
C LEU A 143 -33.60 13.63 -32.54
N ARG A 144 -33.72 14.65 -31.69
CA ARG A 144 -34.82 15.63 -31.75
C ARG A 144 -34.83 16.39 -33.07
N LYS A 145 -33.67 16.79 -33.59
CA LYS A 145 -33.55 17.45 -34.91
C LYS A 145 -33.99 16.53 -36.04
N ILE A 146 -33.52 15.28 -36.05
CA ILE A 146 -33.88 14.28 -37.06
C ILE A 146 -35.39 14.02 -37.01
N LYS A 147 -35.98 13.84 -35.82
CA LYS A 147 -37.43 13.63 -35.67
C LYS A 147 -38.23 14.79 -36.26
N ARG A 148 -37.83 16.04 -35.98
CA ARG A 148 -38.47 17.24 -36.56
C ARG A 148 -38.32 17.31 -38.07
N GLN A 149 -37.14 16.98 -38.61
CA GLN A 149 -36.91 16.96 -40.07
C GLN A 149 -37.79 15.91 -40.75
N LYS A 150 -37.83 14.68 -40.22
CA LYS A 150 -38.70 13.62 -40.74
C LYS A 150 -40.18 14.02 -40.69
N GLN A 151 -40.63 14.65 -39.60
CA GLN A 151 -42.01 15.10 -39.50
C GLN A 151 -42.37 16.16 -40.55
N LYS A 152 -41.48 17.14 -40.78
CA LYS A 152 -41.65 18.12 -41.87
C LYS A 152 -41.68 17.46 -43.25
N GLU A 153 -40.83 16.46 -43.48
CA GLU A 153 -40.80 15.73 -44.76
C GLU A 153 -42.11 14.95 -44.98
N ILE A 154 -42.63 14.29 -43.94
CA ILE A 154 -43.93 13.61 -43.98
C ILE A 154 -45.05 14.60 -44.28
N GLU A 155 -45.13 15.73 -43.57
CA GLU A 155 -46.14 16.77 -43.81
C GLU A 155 -46.07 17.32 -45.24
N LYS A 156 -44.86 17.56 -45.76
CA LYS A 156 -44.66 18.01 -47.14
C LYS A 156 -45.19 16.98 -48.14
N ARG A 157 -44.85 15.71 -47.97
CA ARG A 157 -45.33 14.62 -48.84
C ARG A 157 -46.86 14.45 -48.75
N LEU A 158 -47.45 14.54 -47.57
CA LEU A 158 -48.90 14.48 -47.39
C LEU A 158 -49.59 15.63 -48.13
N ASN A 159 -49.08 16.85 -48.03
CA ASN A 159 -49.62 18.01 -48.75
C ASN A 159 -49.49 17.86 -50.27
N GLU A 160 -48.38 17.32 -50.76
CA GLU A 160 -48.20 17.01 -52.19
C GLU A 160 -49.21 15.96 -52.67
N ILE A 161 -49.46 14.91 -51.89
CA ILE A 161 -50.46 13.87 -52.20
C ILE A 161 -51.87 14.46 -52.23
N LYS A 162 -52.25 15.24 -51.21
CA LYS A 162 -53.56 15.93 -51.15
C LYS A 162 -53.76 16.86 -52.35
N SER A 163 -52.73 17.63 -52.71
CA SER A 163 -52.77 18.53 -53.88
C SER A 163 -52.95 17.76 -55.19
N LYS A 164 -52.20 16.67 -55.40
CA LYS A 164 -52.32 15.82 -56.58
C LYS A 164 -53.70 15.15 -56.67
N ALA A 165 -54.20 14.61 -55.57
CA ALA A 165 -55.53 13.99 -55.50
C ALA A 165 -56.65 14.98 -55.85
N LYS A 166 -56.58 16.22 -55.33
CA LYS A 166 -57.54 17.28 -55.67
C LYS A 166 -57.53 17.62 -57.17
N LYS A 167 -56.34 17.71 -57.79
CA LYS A 167 -56.20 17.93 -59.25
C LYS A 167 -56.81 16.80 -60.08
N LEU A 168 -56.78 15.57 -59.56
CA LEU A 168 -57.35 14.38 -60.20
C LEU A 168 -58.86 14.19 -59.90
N GLY A 169 -59.50 15.14 -59.21
CA GLY A 169 -60.94 15.07 -58.89
C GLY A 169 -61.30 14.13 -57.74
N TYR A 170 -60.34 13.77 -56.88
CA TYR A 170 -60.58 12.99 -55.66
C TYR A 170 -60.66 13.90 -54.43
N GLN A 171 -61.57 13.56 -53.51
CA GLN A 171 -61.61 14.10 -52.16
C GLN A 171 -60.75 13.23 -51.24
N VAL A 172 -59.89 13.85 -50.41
CA VAL A 172 -58.99 13.13 -49.50
C VAL A 172 -59.52 13.23 -48.08
N GLN A 173 -59.70 12.10 -47.41
CA GLN A 173 -59.96 12.00 -45.98
C GLN A 173 -58.74 11.41 -45.25
N GLU A 174 -58.45 11.91 -44.06
CA GLU A 174 -57.41 11.37 -43.20
C GLU A 174 -58.05 10.57 -42.08
N GLU A 175 -57.60 9.33 -41.91
CA GLU A 175 -57.94 8.49 -40.76
C GLU A 175 -56.67 8.22 -39.93
N GLU A 176 -56.75 8.43 -38.62
CA GLU A 176 -55.71 8.04 -37.67
C GLU A 176 -56.08 6.68 -37.06
N ALA A 177 -55.21 5.67 -37.27
CA ALA A 177 -55.33 4.35 -36.67
C ALA A 177 -54.04 4.06 -35.87
N GLY A 178 -54.03 4.46 -34.59
CA GLY A 178 -52.88 4.28 -33.71
C GLY A 178 -51.66 5.08 -34.19
N SER A 179 -50.57 4.41 -34.54
CA SER A 179 -49.36 5.04 -35.09
C SER A 179 -49.38 5.26 -36.60
N GLU A 180 -50.40 4.77 -37.31
CA GLU A 180 -50.53 4.91 -38.76
C GLU A 180 -51.54 6.00 -39.14
N ARG A 181 -51.16 6.85 -40.10
CA ARG A 181 -52.07 7.78 -40.79
C ARG A 181 -52.40 7.22 -42.16
N ARG A 182 -53.68 6.95 -42.42
CA ARG A 182 -54.18 6.47 -43.71
C ARG A 182 -54.85 7.60 -44.46
N LEU A 183 -54.52 7.74 -45.75
CA LEU A 183 -55.19 8.66 -46.66
C LEU A 183 -56.20 7.88 -47.50
N VAL A 184 -57.48 8.18 -47.34
CA VAL A 184 -58.57 7.59 -48.12
C VAL A 184 -58.94 8.54 -49.26
N LEU A 185 -58.88 8.05 -50.49
CA LEU A 185 -59.23 8.81 -51.70
C LEU A 185 -60.63 8.44 -52.16
N ILE A 186 -61.54 9.41 -52.15
CA ILE A 186 -62.94 9.24 -52.58
C ILE A 186 -63.11 9.91 -53.94
N LYS A 187 -63.55 9.16 -54.95
CA LYS A 187 -63.77 9.69 -56.30
C LYS A 187 -65.07 10.48 -56.33
N SER A 188 -65.00 11.78 -56.62
CA SER A 188 -66.19 12.61 -56.81
C SER A 188 -66.94 12.10 -58.04
N ARG A 189 -68.18 11.62 -57.89
CA ARG A 189 -69.06 11.35 -59.05
C ARG A 189 -69.52 12.70 -59.60
N GLN A 190 -68.99 13.08 -60.77
CA GLN A 190 -69.74 13.91 -61.71
C GLN A 190 -70.78 13.03 -62.40
#